data_AF-A0A4U0RVV1-F1
#
_entry.id   AF-A0A4U0RVV1-F1
#
_cell.length_a   1.000
_cell.length_b   1.000
_cell.length_c   1.000
_cell.angle_alpha   90.00
_cell.angle_beta   90.00
_cell.angle_gamma   90.00
#
_symmetry.space_group_name_H-M   'P 1'
#
loop_
_entity.id
_entity.type
_entity.pdbx_description
1 polymer ?
#
loop_
_entity_poly.entity_id
_entity_poly.type
_entity_poly.pdbx_seq_one_letter_code
_entity_poly.pdbx_strand_id
1 'polypeptide(L)'
;MELAATGFDHSVLLRFRARPAEHGLERTVFDRLLEHCKEAGLVAAGGRQRTDATHVISAVRDLNRTELAGESVRAALEALAVAAPGWLAEVVDVAEFAHRYGERINGWAMPTSKTKRERLAQVFGQDALALCRAAWADAAPPWIREIEAVQLLRQVLVQTYCIVAHVWSRPSAMIVTRVSTSSSAEVCQIPVAK
;
A
#
# COMPACT_ATOMS: atom_id res chain seq x y z
N MET A 1 -9.04 -29.80 -8.36
CA MET A 1 -9.19 -29.73 -9.83
C MET A 1 -7.83 -29.33 -10.38
N GLU A 2 -7.06 -30.29 -10.87
CA GLU A 2 -5.70 -30.08 -11.40
C GLU A 2 -5.76 -29.37 -12.76
N LEU A 3 -5.00 -28.28 -12.91
CA LEU A 3 -4.83 -27.58 -14.19
C LEU A 3 -3.82 -28.34 -15.05
N ALA A 4 -4.29 -29.32 -15.82
CA ALA A 4 -3.46 -30.21 -16.65
C ALA A 4 -2.88 -29.56 -17.94
N ALA A 5 -2.78 -28.23 -18.01
CA ALA A 5 -2.22 -27.54 -19.17
C ALA A 5 -0.76 -27.17 -18.91
N THR A 6 0.16 -27.76 -19.69
CA THR A 6 1.61 -27.49 -19.68
C THR A 6 2.01 -26.05 -20.09
N GLY A 7 1.07 -25.11 -20.14
CA GLY A 7 1.28 -23.75 -20.61
C GLY A 7 1.67 -23.68 -22.09
N PHE A 8 1.90 -22.47 -22.58
CA PHE A 8 2.52 -22.23 -23.88
C PHE A 8 4.01 -21.98 -23.67
N ASP A 9 4.84 -22.42 -24.61
CA ASP A 9 6.24 -22.03 -24.60
C ASP A 9 6.36 -20.49 -24.65
N HIS A 10 7.20 -19.92 -23.79
CA HIS A 10 7.37 -18.46 -23.66
C HIS A 10 7.70 -17.75 -24.99
N SER A 11 8.32 -18.44 -25.95
CA SER A 11 8.61 -17.88 -27.28
C SER A 11 7.36 -17.69 -28.17
N VAL A 12 6.22 -18.28 -27.81
CA VAL A 12 4.97 -18.14 -28.55
C VAL A 12 4.47 -16.69 -28.51
N LEU A 13 4.53 -16.02 -27.36
CA LEU A 13 4.12 -14.61 -27.23
C LEU A 13 5.06 -13.68 -28.00
N LEU A 14 6.36 -13.98 -28.02
CA LEU A 14 7.36 -13.25 -28.80
C LEU A 14 7.07 -13.35 -30.31
N ARG A 15 6.84 -14.57 -30.81
CA ARG A 15 6.50 -14.81 -32.22
C ARG A 15 5.14 -14.20 -32.60
N PHE A 16 4.15 -14.30 -31.72
CA PHE A 16 2.85 -13.67 -31.92
C PHE A 16 2.94 -12.15 -31.97
N ARG A 17 3.86 -11.52 -31.22
CA ARG A 17 4.08 -10.07 -31.26
C ARG A 17 4.89 -9.62 -32.47
N ALA A 18 5.86 -10.42 -32.90
CA ALA A 18 6.69 -10.11 -34.06
C ALA A 18 5.90 -10.17 -35.37
N ARG A 19 5.02 -11.16 -35.52
CA ARG A 19 4.30 -11.43 -36.78
C ARG A 19 3.42 -10.26 -37.27
N PRO A 20 2.62 -9.57 -36.43
CA PRO A 20 1.90 -8.37 -36.85
C PRO A 20 2.84 -7.26 -37.30
N ALA A 21 3.96 -7.05 -36.60
CA ALA A 21 4.92 -6.00 -36.93
C ALA A 21 5.66 -6.27 -38.26
N GLU A 22 6.03 -7.54 -38.52
CA GLU A 22 6.64 -7.96 -39.79
C GLU A 22 5.70 -7.78 -41.00
N HIS A 23 4.39 -7.80 -40.76
CA HIS A 23 3.37 -7.67 -41.80
C HIS A 23 2.67 -6.29 -41.83
N GLY A 24 3.12 -5.32 -41.03
CA GLY A 24 2.52 -3.97 -40.98
C GLY A 24 1.10 -3.93 -40.40
N LEU A 25 0.71 -4.95 -39.63
CA LEU A 25 -0.62 -5.13 -39.03
C LEU A 25 -0.71 -4.60 -37.59
N GLU A 26 0.37 -4.04 -37.04
CA GLU A 26 0.42 -3.52 -35.67
C GLU A 26 -0.67 -2.48 -35.41
N ARG A 27 -0.96 -1.61 -36.39
CA ARG A 27 -2.01 -0.61 -36.29
C ARG A 27 -3.41 -1.23 -36.31
N THR A 28 -3.64 -2.23 -37.15
CA THR A 28 -4.93 -2.95 -37.23
C THR A 28 -5.25 -3.66 -35.92
N VAL A 29 -4.26 -4.31 -35.30
CA VAL A 29 -4.43 -4.94 -33.98
C VAL A 29 -4.71 -3.91 -32.91
N PHE A 30 -3.97 -2.79 -32.91
CA PHE A 30 -4.18 -1.70 -31.96
C PHE A 30 -5.56 -1.06 -32.11
N ASP A 31 -5.98 -0.72 -33.32
CA ASP A 31 -7.27 -0.09 -33.59
C ASP A 31 -8.42 -1.02 -33.16
N ARG A 32 -8.32 -2.33 -33.42
CA ARG A 32 -9.34 -3.30 -33.00
C ARG A 32 -9.45 -3.41 -31.48
N LEU A 33 -8.32 -3.45 -30.78
CA LEU A 33 -8.29 -3.42 -29.31
C LEU A 33 -8.90 -2.12 -28.78
N LEU A 34 -8.53 -0.99 -29.37
CA LEU A 34 -9.00 0.33 -28.96
C LEU A 34 -10.53 0.47 -29.12
N GLU A 35 -11.09 -0.02 -30.23
CA GLU A 35 -12.55 -0.05 -30.42
C GLU A 35 -13.24 -0.89 -29.34
N HIS A 36 -12.71 -2.08 -29.03
CA HIS A 36 -13.28 -2.90 -27.96
C HIS A 36 -13.20 -2.20 -26.59
N CYS A 37 -12.10 -1.53 -26.29
CA CYS A 37 -11.97 -0.75 -25.06
C CYS A 37 -12.95 0.44 -25.00
N LYS A 38 -13.25 1.09 -26.13
CA LYS A 38 -14.28 2.15 -26.19
C LYS A 38 -15.67 1.57 -25.96
N GLU A 39 -16.01 0.46 -26.62
CA GLU A 39 -17.30 -0.23 -26.44
C GLU A 39 -17.52 -0.67 -24.99
N ALA A 40 -16.45 -1.13 -24.32
CA ALA A 40 -16.47 -1.50 -22.91
C ALA A 40 -16.43 -0.29 -21.95
N GLY A 41 -16.39 0.95 -22.45
CA GLY A 41 -16.32 2.16 -21.62
C GLY A 41 -14.99 2.35 -20.88
N LEU A 42 -13.93 1.62 -21.27
CA LEU A 42 -12.61 1.67 -20.64
C LEU A 42 -11.78 2.88 -21.11
N VAL A 43 -12.10 3.44 -22.28
CA VAL A 43 -11.43 4.62 -22.85
C VAL A 43 -12.46 5.68 -23.23
N ALA A 44 -12.30 6.88 -22.68
CA ALA A 44 -13.14 8.03 -23.01
C ALA A 44 -12.80 8.61 -24.39
N ALA A 45 -13.82 9.06 -25.12
CA ALA A 45 -13.64 9.71 -26.41
C ALA A 45 -12.91 11.06 -26.28
N GLY A 46 -12.04 11.38 -27.25
CA GLY A 46 -11.42 12.70 -27.39
C GLY A 46 -10.27 13.03 -26.43
N GLY A 47 -9.84 12.09 -25.58
CA GLY A 47 -8.74 12.30 -24.64
C GLY A 47 -7.37 11.92 -25.20
N ARG A 48 -6.33 12.71 -24.89
CA ARG A 48 -4.92 12.31 -25.10
C ARG A 48 -4.54 11.30 -24.03
N GLN A 49 -4.61 10.01 -24.34
CA GLN A 49 -4.13 8.97 -23.43
C GLN A 49 -2.62 8.77 -23.57
N ARG A 50 -1.93 8.70 -22.43
CA ARG A 50 -0.53 8.28 -22.39
C ARG A 50 -0.53 6.76 -22.27
N THR A 51 -0.08 6.09 -23.31
CA THR A 51 0.00 4.62 -23.38
C THR A 51 1.27 4.08 -22.73
N ASP A 52 1.93 4.85 -21.86
CA ASP A 52 3.16 4.41 -21.22
C ASP A 52 2.88 3.58 -19.96
N ALA A 53 3.44 2.38 -19.94
CA ALA A 53 3.32 1.44 -18.83
C ALA A 53 3.79 2.07 -17.50
N THR A 54 4.67 3.07 -17.54
CA THR A 54 5.18 3.78 -16.36
C THR A 54 4.07 4.40 -15.51
N HIS A 55 3.07 5.05 -16.12
CA HIS A 55 1.99 5.67 -15.37
C HIS A 55 1.12 4.62 -14.67
N VAL A 56 0.82 3.53 -15.36
CA VAL A 56 0.08 2.40 -14.81
C VAL A 56 0.87 1.72 -13.68
N ILE A 57 2.16 1.44 -13.88
CA ILE A 57 3.05 0.86 -12.86
C ILE A 57 3.12 1.76 -11.63
N SER A 58 3.19 3.09 -11.80
CA SER A 58 3.20 4.02 -10.67
C SER A 58 1.87 3.99 -9.89
N ALA A 59 0.73 3.98 -10.60
CA ALA A 59 -0.58 3.90 -9.95
C ALA A 59 -0.80 2.57 -9.21
N VAL A 60 -0.38 1.45 -9.80
CA VAL A 60 -0.41 0.12 -9.18
C VAL A 60 0.52 0.09 -7.96
N ARG A 61 1.70 0.70 -8.03
CA ARG A 61 2.65 0.78 -6.91
C ARG A 61 2.04 1.52 -5.72
N ASP A 62 1.40 2.67 -5.94
CA ASP A 62 0.78 3.45 -4.86
C ASP A 62 -0.38 2.70 -4.20
N LEU A 63 -1.20 1.99 -5.01
CA LEU A 63 -2.28 1.14 -4.52
C LEU A 63 -1.73 -0.01 -3.67
N ASN A 64 -0.76 -0.76 -4.22
CA ASN A 64 -0.14 -1.90 -3.55
C ASN A 64 0.56 -1.50 -2.26
N ARG A 65 1.16 -0.31 -2.21
CA ARG A 65 1.81 0.20 -0.99
C ARG A 65 0.79 0.50 0.12
N THR A 66 -0.36 1.06 -0.25
CA THR A 66 -1.43 1.34 0.73
C THR A 66 -2.07 0.06 1.23
N GLU A 67 -2.23 -0.94 0.35
CA GLU A 67 -2.74 -2.26 0.71
C GLU A 67 -1.78 -2.98 1.66
N LEU A 68 -0.49 -3.02 1.32
CA LEU A 68 0.55 -3.60 2.15
C LEU A 68 0.60 -2.95 3.54
N ALA A 69 0.45 -1.62 3.62
CA ALA A 69 0.41 -0.91 4.89
C ALA A 69 -0.77 -1.39 5.76
N GLY A 70 -1.98 -1.42 5.22
CA GLY A 70 -3.17 -1.87 5.95
C GLY A 70 -3.11 -3.34 6.34
N GLU A 71 -2.71 -4.22 5.41
CA GLU A 71 -2.59 -5.66 5.67
C GLU A 71 -1.52 -5.97 6.70
N SER A 72 -0.41 -5.22 6.75
CA SER A 72 0.62 -5.42 7.78
C SER A 72 0.10 -5.13 9.19
N VAL A 73 -0.76 -4.12 9.35
CA VAL A 73 -1.41 -3.81 10.64
C VAL A 73 -2.37 -4.94 11.00
N ARG A 74 -3.26 -5.32 10.06
CA ARG A 74 -4.22 -6.41 10.24
C ARG A 74 -3.52 -7.72 10.65
N ALA A 75 -2.45 -8.11 9.96
CA ALA A 75 -1.71 -9.33 10.26
C ALA A 75 -1.08 -9.31 11.66
N ALA A 76 -0.52 -8.17 12.09
CA ALA A 76 0.00 -8.01 13.44
C ALA A 76 -1.12 -8.14 14.48
N LEU A 77 -2.28 -7.52 14.25
CA LEU A 77 -3.42 -7.61 15.14
C LEU A 77 -3.96 -9.04 15.27
N GLU A 78 -4.08 -9.77 14.16
CA GLU A 78 -4.53 -11.17 14.19
C GLU A 78 -3.55 -12.05 14.97
N ALA A 79 -2.24 -11.90 14.74
CA ALA A 79 -1.23 -12.63 15.48
C ALA A 79 -1.25 -12.31 16.98
N LEU A 80 -1.41 -11.03 17.33
CA LEU A 80 -1.49 -10.56 18.72
C LEU A 80 -2.78 -10.97 19.43
N ALA A 81 -3.90 -11.03 18.70
CA ALA A 81 -5.17 -11.50 19.26
C ALA A 81 -5.10 -12.97 19.68
N VAL A 82 -4.29 -13.77 18.99
CA VAL A 82 -4.03 -15.17 19.35
C VAL A 82 -2.96 -15.29 20.44
N ALA A 83 -1.82 -14.62 20.27
CA ALA A 83 -0.67 -14.81 21.15
C ALA A 83 -0.79 -14.07 22.48
N ALA A 84 -1.40 -12.87 22.48
CA ALA A 84 -1.39 -11.94 23.60
C ALA A 84 -2.71 -11.14 23.76
N PRO A 85 -3.90 -11.79 23.80
CA PRO A 85 -5.19 -11.09 23.76
C PRO A 85 -5.37 -10.07 24.89
N GLY A 86 -4.91 -10.39 26.11
CA GLY A 86 -5.00 -9.47 27.26
C GLY A 86 -4.16 -8.22 27.07
N TRP A 87 -2.90 -8.38 26.64
CA TRP A 87 -2.03 -7.24 26.35
C TRP A 87 -2.56 -6.41 25.18
N LEU A 88 -3.06 -7.06 24.12
CA LEU A 88 -3.62 -6.36 22.97
C LEU A 88 -4.80 -5.47 23.40
N ALA A 89 -5.70 -5.97 24.25
CA ALA A 89 -6.84 -5.22 24.75
C ALA A 89 -6.45 -4.01 25.62
N GLU A 90 -5.24 -3.98 26.18
CA GLU A 90 -4.72 -2.82 26.93
C GLU A 90 -4.13 -1.73 26.03
N VAL A 91 -3.63 -2.10 24.84
CA VAL A 91 -2.87 -1.19 23.96
C VAL A 91 -3.67 -0.64 22.78
N VAL A 92 -4.80 -1.27 22.40
CA VAL A 92 -5.66 -0.79 21.31
C VAL A 92 -7.13 -0.72 21.72
N ASP A 93 -7.89 0.15 21.05
CA ASP A 93 -9.35 0.06 21.05
C ASP A 93 -9.77 -1.11 20.15
N VAL A 94 -10.08 -2.24 20.78
CA VAL A 94 -10.44 -3.49 20.09
C VAL A 94 -11.67 -3.30 19.20
N ALA A 95 -12.63 -2.47 19.58
CA ALA A 95 -13.85 -2.26 18.80
C ALA A 95 -13.56 -1.44 17.53
N GLU A 96 -12.80 -0.35 17.67
CA GLU A 96 -12.38 0.47 16.54
C GLU A 96 -11.51 -0.33 15.56
N PHE A 97 -10.58 -1.13 16.09
CA PHE A 97 -9.67 -1.94 15.28
C PHE A 97 -10.38 -3.11 14.60
N ALA A 98 -11.33 -3.78 15.28
CA ALA A 98 -12.17 -4.80 14.66
C ALA A 98 -13.03 -4.23 13.53
N HIS A 99 -13.56 -3.02 13.70
CA HIS A 99 -14.32 -2.35 12.64
C HIS A 99 -13.45 -2.03 11.42
N ARG A 100 -12.20 -1.59 11.63
CA ARG A 100 -11.28 -1.16 10.56
C ARG A 100 -10.55 -2.31 9.85
N TYR A 101 -10.14 -3.33 10.60
CA TYR A 101 -9.26 -4.42 10.14
C TYR A 101 -9.93 -5.81 10.15
N GLY A 102 -11.21 -5.88 10.50
CA GLY A 102 -11.97 -7.13 10.52
C GLY A 102 -12.07 -7.78 9.13
N GLU A 103 -12.26 -6.97 8.09
CA GLU A 103 -12.18 -7.42 6.71
C GLU A 103 -10.75 -7.27 6.15
N ARG A 104 -10.43 -8.12 5.17
CA ARG A 104 -9.17 -8.02 4.42
C ARG A 104 -9.12 -6.71 3.65
N ILE A 105 -8.04 -5.95 3.85
CA ILE A 105 -7.72 -4.78 3.05
C ILE A 105 -7.33 -5.26 1.66
N ASN A 106 -8.08 -4.83 0.66
CA ASN A 106 -7.88 -5.23 -0.73
C ASN A 106 -7.87 -4.02 -1.66
N GLY A 107 -6.99 -4.06 -2.66
CA GLY A 107 -6.81 -2.99 -3.65
C GLY A 107 -8.09 -2.66 -4.43
N TRP A 108 -8.99 -3.63 -4.57
CA TRP A 108 -10.23 -3.52 -5.35
C TRP A 108 -11.34 -2.72 -4.65
N ALA A 109 -11.39 -2.76 -3.32
CA ALA A 109 -12.34 -2.01 -2.49
C ALA A 109 -11.82 -0.62 -2.08
N MET A 110 -10.63 -0.23 -2.56
CA MET A 110 -10.05 1.06 -2.20
C MET A 110 -10.88 2.23 -2.70
N PRO A 111 -10.89 3.36 -1.95
CA PRO A 111 -11.53 4.58 -2.42
C PRO A 111 -10.99 5.01 -3.79
N THR A 112 -11.88 5.38 -4.70
CA THR A 112 -11.51 5.88 -6.03
C THR A 112 -10.88 7.28 -5.97
N SER A 113 -11.22 8.08 -4.95
CA SER A 113 -10.63 9.39 -4.71
C SER A 113 -9.22 9.29 -4.13
N LYS A 114 -8.27 10.01 -4.76
CA LYS A 114 -6.88 10.14 -4.27
C LYS A 114 -6.83 10.65 -2.83
N THR A 115 -7.55 11.71 -2.51
CA THR A 115 -7.59 12.30 -1.16
C THR A 115 -8.11 11.30 -0.11
N LYS A 116 -9.12 10.50 -0.46
CA LYS A 116 -9.62 9.46 0.44
C LYS A 116 -8.59 8.35 0.66
N ARG A 117 -7.84 7.95 -0.38
CA ARG A 117 -6.74 6.98 -0.25
C ARG A 117 -5.58 7.52 0.59
N GLU A 118 -5.20 8.78 0.40
CA GLU A 118 -4.14 9.42 1.20
C GLU A 118 -4.53 9.48 2.68
N ARG A 119 -5.79 9.83 2.97
CA ARG A 119 -6.31 9.79 4.35
C ARG A 119 -6.31 8.39 4.92
N LEU A 120 -6.71 7.38 4.15
CA LEU A 120 -6.68 5.98 4.59
C LEU A 120 -5.23 5.51 4.86
N ALA A 121 -4.30 5.83 3.97
CA ALA A 121 -2.89 5.52 4.16
C ALA A 121 -2.31 6.21 5.41
N GLN A 122 -2.75 7.42 5.72
CA GLN A 122 -2.36 8.12 6.95
C GLN A 122 -2.88 7.40 8.20
N VAL A 123 -4.14 6.96 8.20
CA VAL A 123 -4.73 6.19 9.30
C VAL A 123 -3.93 4.90 9.53
N PHE A 124 -3.66 4.12 8.48
CA PHE A 124 -2.85 2.90 8.59
C PHE A 124 -1.45 3.18 9.15
N GLY A 125 -0.82 4.26 8.72
CA GLY A 125 0.49 4.65 9.22
C GLY A 125 0.47 5.07 10.71
N GLN A 126 -0.60 5.74 11.16
CA GLN A 126 -0.78 6.11 12.56
C GLN A 126 -1.00 4.88 13.45
N ASP A 127 -1.85 3.95 13.02
CA ASP A 127 -2.11 2.70 13.75
C ASP A 127 -0.84 1.83 13.81
N ALA A 128 -0.13 1.70 12.69
CA ALA A 128 1.14 0.99 12.61
C ALA A 128 2.17 1.57 13.59
N LEU A 129 2.29 2.90 13.62
CA LEU A 129 3.20 3.59 14.54
C LEU A 129 2.79 3.40 16.00
N ALA A 130 1.50 3.50 16.32
CA ALA A 130 0.98 3.29 17.68
C ALA A 130 1.28 1.87 18.15
N LEU A 131 0.98 0.87 17.34
CA LEU A 131 1.22 -0.54 17.66
C LEU A 131 2.71 -0.85 17.80
N CYS A 132 3.56 -0.32 16.92
CA CYS A 132 5.02 -0.46 17.06
C CYS A 132 5.57 0.25 18.31
N ARG A 133 5.03 1.42 18.69
CA ARG A 133 5.44 2.09 19.94
C ARG A 133 5.05 1.27 21.16
N ALA A 134 3.84 0.70 21.17
CA ALA A 134 3.39 -0.16 22.25
C ALA A 134 4.27 -1.42 22.36
N ALA A 135 4.54 -2.10 21.25
CA ALA A 135 5.34 -3.33 21.23
C ALA A 135 6.83 -3.13 21.64
N TRP A 136 7.36 -1.91 21.53
CA TRP A 136 8.74 -1.58 21.93
C TRP A 136 8.83 -0.75 23.23
N ALA A 137 7.71 -0.52 23.92
CA ALA A 137 7.72 0.13 25.22
C ALA A 137 8.32 -0.78 26.31
N ASP A 138 8.95 -0.19 27.33
CA ASP A 138 9.56 -0.96 28.43
C ASP A 138 8.53 -1.78 29.23
N ALA A 139 7.26 -1.37 29.21
CA ALA A 139 6.16 -2.07 29.85
C ALA A 139 5.64 -3.28 29.04
N ALA A 140 6.03 -3.42 27.77
CA ALA A 140 5.56 -4.52 26.93
C ALA A 140 6.35 -5.81 27.20
N PRO A 141 5.69 -6.98 27.22
CA PRO A 141 6.40 -8.26 27.32
C PRO A 141 7.43 -8.38 26.16
N PRO A 142 8.72 -8.68 26.45
CA PRO A 142 9.78 -8.62 25.44
C PRO A 142 9.58 -9.51 24.21
N TRP A 143 8.81 -10.60 24.35
CA TRP A 143 8.52 -11.54 23.28
C TRP A 143 7.48 -11.00 22.27
N ILE A 144 6.74 -9.93 22.59
CA ILE A 144 5.76 -9.32 21.66
C ILE A 144 6.44 -8.86 20.38
N ARG A 145 7.61 -8.21 20.49
CA ARG A 145 8.40 -7.77 19.34
C ARG A 145 9.10 -8.92 18.60
N GLU A 146 9.09 -10.13 19.15
CA GLU A 146 9.66 -11.32 18.51
C GLU A 146 8.67 -12.01 17.56
N ILE A 147 7.37 -11.69 17.66
CA ILE A 147 6.35 -12.17 16.74
C ILE A 147 6.64 -11.66 15.32
N GLU A 148 6.72 -12.58 14.36
CA GLU A 148 7.08 -12.29 12.97
C GLU A 148 6.19 -11.20 12.34
N ALA A 149 4.87 -11.27 12.55
CA ALA A 149 3.93 -10.28 12.03
C ALA A 149 4.19 -8.87 12.59
N VAL A 150 4.63 -8.75 13.84
CA VAL A 150 4.98 -7.47 14.49
C VAL A 150 6.29 -6.92 13.93
N GLN A 151 7.28 -7.79 13.64
CA GLN A 151 8.51 -7.39 12.98
C GLN A 151 8.26 -6.93 11.53
N LEU A 152 7.42 -7.66 10.79
CA LEU A 152 7.01 -7.31 9.44
C LEU A 152 6.29 -5.95 9.42
N LEU A 153 5.35 -5.72 10.35
CA LEU A 153 4.70 -4.42 10.50
C LEU A 153 5.73 -3.29 10.68
N ARG A 154 6.71 -3.48 11.56
CA ARG A 154 7.77 -2.48 11.78
C ARG A 154 8.58 -2.23 10.51
N GLN A 155 8.91 -3.28 9.76
CA GLN A 155 9.64 -3.14 8.50
C GLN A 155 8.82 -2.36 7.45
N VAL A 156 7.54 -2.71 7.27
CA VAL A 156 6.62 -2.02 6.36
C VAL A 156 6.46 -0.55 6.77
N LEU A 157 6.34 -0.25 8.07
CA LEU A 157 6.26 1.11 8.60
C LEU A 157 7.45 1.96 8.17
N VAL A 158 8.68 1.48 8.40
CA VAL A 158 9.92 2.20 8.08
C VAL A 158 10.10 2.38 6.56
N GLN A 159 9.70 1.40 5.76
CA GLN A 159 9.79 1.47 4.30
C GLN A 159 8.70 2.36 3.68
N THR A 160 7.54 2.48 4.34
CA THR A 160 6.35 3.12 3.77
C THR A 160 6.20 4.58 4.19
N TYR A 161 6.63 4.92 5.40
CA TYR A 161 6.30 6.19 6.01
C TYR A 161 7.52 6.96 6.50
N CYS A 162 7.41 8.29 6.41
CA CYS A 162 8.32 9.21 7.08
C CYS A 162 7.71 9.68 8.40
N ILE A 163 8.50 9.57 9.47
CA ILE A 163 8.11 9.94 10.84
C ILE A 163 8.86 11.22 11.17
N VAL A 164 8.17 12.37 11.10
CA VAL A 164 8.75 13.67 11.46
C VAL A 164 8.48 13.97 12.93
N ALA A 165 9.52 14.13 13.74
CA ALA A 165 9.41 14.65 15.10
C ALA A 165 9.76 16.15 15.10
N HIS A 166 8.84 16.99 15.60
CA HIS A 166 9.15 18.39 15.86
C HIS A 166 9.59 18.55 17.31
N VAL A 167 10.85 18.89 17.53
CA VAL A 167 11.35 19.32 18.85
C VAL A 167 11.11 20.82 18.96
N TRP A 168 10.20 21.23 19.83
CA TRP A 168 10.16 22.61 20.31
C TRP A 168 11.24 22.79 21.40
N SER A 169 11.82 23.98 21.52
CA SER A 169 12.91 24.30 22.46
C SER A 169 12.55 24.24 23.96
N ARG A 170 11.49 23.53 24.38
CA ARG A 170 11.15 23.30 25.81
C ARG A 170 11.15 21.81 26.15
N PRO A 171 11.73 21.38 27.29
CA PRO A 171 12.22 20.00 27.46
C PRO A 171 11.16 18.94 27.82
N SER A 172 9.86 19.16 27.61
CA SER A 172 8.84 18.25 28.16
C SER A 172 7.58 18.04 27.33
N ALA A 173 7.59 18.32 26.03
CA ALA A 173 6.46 17.97 25.16
C ALA A 173 6.94 17.36 23.85
N MET A 174 6.99 16.02 23.81
CA MET A 174 7.10 15.28 22.55
C MET A 174 5.70 15.23 21.93
N ILE A 175 5.44 16.05 20.90
CA ILE A 175 4.15 16.11 20.22
C ILE A 175 4.17 15.23 18.97
N VAL A 176 3.04 14.58 18.72
CA VAL A 176 2.77 13.57 17.69
C VAL A 176 3.34 13.93 16.32
N THR A 177 3.99 12.91 15.79
CA THR A 177 4.61 12.77 14.49
C THR A 177 3.58 12.81 13.36
N ARG A 178 3.72 13.73 12.40
CA ARG A 178 2.99 13.60 11.13
C ARG A 178 3.58 12.39 10.40
N VAL A 179 2.77 11.34 10.27
CA VAL A 179 3.08 10.18 9.44
C VAL A 179 2.69 10.54 8.01
N SER A 180 3.67 10.79 7.15
CA SER A 180 3.45 11.04 5.72
C SER A 180 3.90 9.84 4.90
N THR A 181 3.17 9.54 3.83
CA THR A 181 3.64 8.55 2.85
C THR A 181 4.83 9.16 2.11
N SER A 182 5.83 8.35 1.73
CA SER A 182 7.01 8.90 1.03
C SER A 182 6.73 9.43 -0.39
N SER A 183 5.47 9.34 -0.87
CA SER A 183 5.02 9.84 -2.17
C SER A 183 4.47 11.27 -2.09
N SER A 184 3.96 11.68 -0.92
CA SER A 184 3.57 13.06 -0.64
C SER A 184 4.82 13.90 -0.36
N ALA A 185 5.56 14.23 -1.41
CA ALA A 185 6.62 15.24 -1.42
C ALA A 185 6.03 16.65 -1.29
N GLU A 186 5.25 16.91 -0.24
CA GLU A 186 5.15 18.25 0.33
C GLU A 186 6.36 18.42 1.24
N VAL A 187 7.41 18.93 0.62
CA VAL A 187 8.57 19.61 1.19
C VAL A 187 8.51 19.70 2.73
N CYS A 188 9.18 18.77 3.40
CA CYS A 188 9.62 18.97 4.77
C CYS A 188 10.67 20.10 4.72
N GLN A 189 10.19 21.35 4.74
CA GLN A 189 11.02 22.54 4.87
C GLN A 189 11.55 22.54 6.30
N ILE A 190 12.69 21.87 6.49
CA ILE A 190 13.49 21.98 7.71
C ILE A 190 14.08 23.40 7.67
N PRO A 191 13.73 24.31 8.60
CA PRO A 191 14.43 25.58 8.70
C PRO A 191 15.86 25.29 9.14
N VAL A 192 16.82 25.43 8.22
CA VAL A 192 18.23 25.48 8.56
C VAL A 192 18.46 26.85 9.19
N ALA A 193 18.63 26.88 10.51
CA ALA A 193 19.08 28.08 11.20
C ALA A 193 20.49 28.43 10.71
N LYS A 194 20.71 29.72 10.37
CA LYS A 194 22.00 30.29 9.99
C LYS A 194 23.02 30.18 11.12
#